data_AF-A0A2R2X0R1-F1
#
_entry.id   AF-A0A2R2X0R1-F1
#
_cell.length_a   1.000
_cell.length_b   1.000
_cell.length_c   1.000
_cell.angle_alpha   90.00
_cell.angle_beta   90.00
_cell.angle_gamma   90.00
#
_symmetry.space_group_name_H-M   'P 1'
#
loop_
_entity.id
_entity.type
_entity.pdbx_description
1 polymer ?
#
loop_
_entity_poly.entity_id
_entity_poly.type
_entity_poly.pdbx_seq_one_letter_code
_entity_poly.pdbx_strand_id
1 'polypeptide(L)'
;MYFFLGNLALMDSCCSCAITPKMLGNFFSEDRVISLNECIVQFYFLCLAETADCFLLAAMAYDRYVAVCSPLQYHTMMPKELCIQMTVGTFIASSLHSLIHAGLLLRLTFCRSNKIDHFFCDILPLYRLSCTDPYINELMIYIFSMPIQIFTIATVLISYICILFTVF
;
A
#
# COMPACT_ATOMS: atom_id res chain seq x y z
N MET A 1 13.33 -0.20 -14.82
CA MET A 1 14.12 -0.17 -13.55
C MET A 1 14.06 1.14 -12.78
N TYR A 2 14.91 2.15 -13.06
CA TYR A 2 15.03 3.37 -12.25
C TYR A 2 13.73 4.19 -12.15
N PHE A 3 12.91 4.14 -13.19
CA PHE A 3 11.59 4.78 -13.20
C PHE A 3 10.69 4.22 -12.09
N PHE A 4 10.61 2.89 -11.96
CA PHE A 4 9.82 2.25 -10.89
C PHE A 4 10.42 2.52 -9.51
N LEU A 5 11.75 2.44 -9.37
CA LEU A 5 12.43 2.71 -8.10
C LEU A 5 12.21 4.14 -7.60
N GLY A 6 12.19 5.12 -8.51
CA GLY A 6 11.88 6.52 -8.15
C GLY A 6 10.45 6.70 -7.65
N ASN A 7 9.47 6.01 -8.25
CA ASN A 7 8.09 6.03 -7.78
C ASN A 7 7.93 5.29 -6.44
N LEU A 8 8.67 4.21 -6.23
CA LEU A 8 8.71 3.47 -4.96
C LEU A 8 9.25 4.36 -3.84
N ALA A 9 10.40 5.01 -4.05
CA ALA A 9 10.99 5.93 -3.09
C ALA A 9 10.07 7.14 -2.78
N LEU A 10 9.31 7.61 -3.77
CA LEU A 10 8.31 8.66 -3.57
C LEU A 10 7.18 8.18 -2.64
N MET A 11 6.71 6.95 -2.80
CA MET A 11 5.68 6.36 -1.94
C MET A 11 6.19 6.12 -0.52
N ASP A 12 7.38 5.54 -0.37
CA ASP A 12 8.06 5.38 0.94
C ASP A 12 8.20 6.72 1.67
N SER A 13 8.62 7.76 0.95
CA SER A 13 8.74 9.10 1.49
C SER A 13 7.37 9.69 1.87
N CYS A 14 6.35 9.51 1.04
CA CYS A 14 5.00 9.97 1.32
C CYS A 14 4.43 9.32 2.58
N CYS A 15 4.60 7.99 2.69
CA CYS A 15 4.26 7.21 3.87
C CYS A 15 4.96 7.75 5.12
N SER A 16 6.28 7.88 5.07
CA SER A 16 7.07 8.39 6.19
C SER A 16 6.63 9.80 6.60
N CYS A 17 6.39 10.69 5.63
CA CYS A 17 5.91 12.05 5.88
C CYS A 17 4.49 12.10 6.46
N ALA A 18 3.61 11.15 6.16
CA ALA A 18 2.25 11.11 6.73
C ALA A 18 2.26 10.59 8.18
N ILE A 19 3.17 9.67 8.51
CA ILE A 19 3.21 8.95 9.78
C ILE A 19 4.09 9.67 10.80
N THR A 20 5.34 9.98 10.42
CA THR A 20 6.39 10.44 11.34
C THR A 20 6.06 11.76 12.06
N PRO A 21 5.51 12.81 11.40
CA PRO A 21 5.24 14.08 12.07
C PRO A 21 4.20 13.96 13.19
N LYS A 22 3.16 13.15 12.99
CA LYS A 22 2.15 12.89 14.02
C LYS A 22 2.64 11.96 15.10
N MET A 23 3.42 10.94 14.74
CA MET A 23 4.06 10.09 15.73
C MET A 23 4.96 10.94 16.66
N LEU A 24 5.75 11.87 16.11
CA LEU A 24 6.56 12.79 16.90
C LEU A 24 5.69 13.73 17.76
N GLY A 25 4.66 14.34 17.17
CA GLY A 25 3.76 15.25 17.90
C GLY A 25 3.05 14.57 19.08
N ASN A 26 2.60 13.34 18.91
CA ASN A 26 1.97 12.53 19.97
C ASN A 26 2.96 12.08 21.05
N PHE A 27 4.27 12.04 20.74
CA PHE A 27 5.32 11.71 21.72
C PHE A 27 5.67 12.87 22.64
N PHE A 28 5.57 14.10 22.13
CA PHE A 28 5.85 15.31 22.90
C PHE A 28 4.60 15.95 23.55
N SER A 29 3.39 15.48 23.21
CA SER A 29 2.12 15.95 23.78
C SER A 29 1.59 15.01 24.86
N GLU A 30 1.17 15.56 26.02
CA GLU A 30 0.44 14.79 27.06
C GLU A 30 -0.94 14.33 26.56
N ASP A 31 -1.58 15.11 25.68
CA ASP A 31 -2.81 14.76 25.00
C ASP A 31 -2.50 13.91 23.74
N ARG A 32 -2.53 12.58 23.90
CA ARG A 32 -2.29 11.59 22.83
C ARG A 32 -3.53 11.36 21.97
N VAL A 33 -4.12 12.44 21.48
CA VAL A 33 -5.43 12.40 20.85
C VAL A 33 -5.31 12.71 19.35
N ILE A 34 -5.61 11.73 18.50
CA ILE A 34 -5.82 11.96 17.07
C ILE A 34 -7.31 12.15 16.79
N SER A 35 -7.63 13.11 15.92
CA SER A 35 -9.00 13.29 15.44
C SER A 35 -9.35 12.18 14.43
N LEU A 36 -10.63 11.80 14.37
CA LEU A 36 -11.10 10.78 13.43
C LEU A 36 -10.78 11.14 11.96
N ASN A 37 -10.89 12.41 11.59
CA ASN A 37 -10.59 12.86 10.23
C ASN A 37 -9.09 12.74 9.89
N GLU A 38 -8.20 13.12 10.81
CA GLU A 38 -6.76 12.92 10.63
C GLU A 38 -6.42 11.42 10.51
N CYS A 39 -7.07 10.58 11.32
CA CYS A 39 -6.92 9.13 11.29
C CYS A 39 -7.30 8.56 9.90
N ILE A 40 -8.47 8.92 9.37
CA ILE A 40 -8.95 8.48 8.05
C ILE A 40 -7.97 8.90 6.95
N VAL A 41 -7.46 10.13 7.00
CA VAL A 41 -6.50 10.63 6.01
C VAL A 41 -5.17 9.87 6.10
N GLN A 42 -4.63 9.66 7.30
CA GLN A 42 -3.41 8.87 7.49
C GLN A 42 -3.58 7.44 6.98
N PHE A 43 -4.72 6.81 7.30
CA PHE A 43 -5.05 5.47 6.87
C PHE A 43 -5.13 5.37 5.33
N TYR A 44 -5.77 6.34 4.68
CA TYR A 44 -5.84 6.41 3.22
C TYR A 44 -4.44 6.46 2.59
N PHE A 45 -3.56 7.34 3.07
CA PHE A 45 -2.20 7.45 2.53
C PHE A 45 -1.35 6.19 2.79
N LEU A 46 -1.51 5.57 3.96
CA LEU A 46 -0.82 4.32 4.30
C LEU A 46 -1.23 3.19 3.34
N CYS A 47 -2.53 2.95 3.18
CA CYS A 47 -3.03 1.94 2.26
C CYS A 47 -2.61 2.22 0.81
N LEU A 48 -2.59 3.49 0.41
CA LEU A 48 -2.22 3.90 -0.95
C LEU A 48 -0.78 3.49 -1.24
N ALA A 49 0.13 3.87 -0.35
CA ALA A 49 1.55 3.60 -0.49
C ALA A 49 1.83 2.09 -0.40
N GLU A 50 1.33 1.38 0.60
CA GLU A 50 1.57 -0.07 0.75
C GLU A 50 1.08 -0.86 -0.48
N THR A 51 -0.10 -0.52 -0.99
CA THR A 51 -0.64 -1.16 -2.20
C THR A 51 0.21 -0.81 -3.43
N ALA A 52 0.63 0.45 -3.55
CA ALA A 52 1.48 0.89 -4.66
C ALA A 52 2.85 0.22 -4.62
N ASP A 53 3.45 0.08 -3.44
CA ASP A 53 4.75 -0.56 -3.25
C ASP A 53 4.71 -2.02 -3.68
N CYS A 54 3.66 -2.75 -3.30
CA CYS A 54 3.49 -4.15 -3.72
C CYS A 54 3.44 -4.30 -5.24
N PHE A 55 2.68 -3.45 -5.93
CA PHE A 55 2.60 -3.47 -7.40
C PHE A 55 3.89 -2.99 -8.08
N LEU A 56 4.53 -1.94 -7.56
CA LEU A 56 5.81 -1.43 -8.07
C LEU A 56 6.92 -2.47 -7.91
N LEU A 57 6.99 -3.17 -6.78
CA LEU A 57 7.94 -4.26 -6.54
C LEU A 57 7.71 -5.43 -7.53
N ALA A 58 6.46 -5.82 -7.76
CA ALA A 58 6.13 -6.83 -8.77
C ALA A 58 6.55 -6.39 -10.17
N ALA A 59 6.28 -5.13 -10.55
CA ALA A 59 6.69 -4.56 -11.82
C ALA A 59 8.22 -4.52 -11.98
N MET A 60 8.95 -4.17 -10.91
CA MET A 60 10.42 -4.18 -10.88
C MET A 60 10.98 -5.59 -11.02
N ALA A 61 10.41 -6.58 -10.33
CA ALA A 61 10.83 -7.97 -10.45
C ALA A 61 10.63 -8.49 -11.89
N TYR A 62 9.49 -8.15 -12.50
CA TYR A 62 9.21 -8.51 -13.88
C TYR A 62 10.13 -7.79 -14.88
N ASP A 63 10.40 -6.50 -14.71
CA ASP A 63 11.40 -5.74 -15.50
C ASP A 63 12.78 -6.39 -15.45
N ARG A 64 13.21 -6.83 -14.26
CA ARG A 64 14.48 -7.54 -14.07
C ARG A 64 14.48 -8.91 -14.72
N TYR A 65 13.38 -9.65 -14.62
CA TYR A 65 13.23 -10.96 -15.27
C TYR A 65 13.41 -10.83 -16.78
N VAL A 66 12.68 -9.92 -17.43
CA VAL A 66 12.79 -9.73 -18.89
C VAL A 66 14.19 -9.29 -19.29
N ALA A 67 14.83 -8.41 -18.50
CA ALA A 67 16.17 -7.91 -18.78
C ALA A 67 17.25 -9.02 -18.74
N VAL A 68 17.13 -9.99 -17.82
CA VAL A 68 18.10 -11.07 -17.64
C VAL A 68 17.80 -12.28 -18.53
N CYS A 69 16.54 -12.72 -18.56
CA CYS A 69 16.15 -13.93 -19.28
C CYS A 69 16.00 -13.70 -20.80
N SER A 70 15.71 -12.47 -21.23
CA SER A 70 15.46 -12.13 -22.64
C SER A 70 16.09 -10.80 -23.06
N PRO A 71 17.42 -10.62 -22.94
CA PRO A 71 18.09 -9.33 -23.14
C PRO A 71 17.86 -8.72 -24.53
N LEU A 72 17.86 -9.56 -25.59
CA LEU A 72 17.64 -9.10 -26.97
C LEU A 72 16.20 -8.61 -27.23
N GLN A 73 15.23 -9.09 -26.44
CA GLN A 73 13.82 -8.72 -26.59
C GLN A 73 13.39 -7.66 -25.57
N TYR A 74 14.27 -7.26 -24.65
CA TYR A 74 13.94 -6.33 -23.55
C TYR A 74 13.30 -5.04 -24.05
N HIS A 75 13.84 -4.41 -25.10
CA HIS A 75 13.29 -3.16 -25.62
C HIS A 75 11.88 -3.29 -26.21
N THR A 76 11.53 -4.48 -26.71
CA THR A 76 10.21 -4.77 -27.28
C THR A 76 9.21 -5.18 -26.20
N MET A 77 9.66 -5.93 -25.20
CA MET A 77 8.82 -6.44 -24.10
C MET A 77 8.63 -5.41 -22.98
N MET A 78 9.59 -4.52 -22.76
CA MET A 78 9.58 -3.45 -21.76
C MET A 78 9.84 -2.07 -22.38
N PRO A 79 8.94 -1.58 -23.25
CA PRO A 79 9.03 -0.21 -23.75
C PRO A 79 8.69 0.79 -22.64
N LYS A 80 9.19 2.03 -22.77
CA LYS A 80 8.93 3.10 -21.79
C LYS A 80 7.43 3.37 -21.59
N GLU A 81 6.65 3.26 -22.66
CA GLU A 81 5.19 3.45 -22.65
C GLU A 81 4.51 2.43 -21.74
N LEU A 82 4.90 1.15 -21.81
CA LEU A 82 4.39 0.10 -20.93
C LEU A 82 4.77 0.38 -19.48
N CYS A 83 6.01 0.79 -19.21
CA CYS A 83 6.43 1.16 -17.85
C CYS A 83 5.57 2.29 -17.27
N ILE A 84 5.25 3.31 -18.07
CA ILE A 84 4.36 4.41 -17.66
C ILE A 84 2.95 3.88 -17.42
N GLN A 85 2.41 3.05 -18.31
CA GLN A 85 1.07 2.45 -18.15
C GLN A 85 0.99 1.60 -16.88
N MET A 86 2.01 0.78 -16.59
CA MET A 86 2.08 -0.03 -15.37
C MET A 86 2.10 0.84 -14.11
N THR A 87 2.88 1.93 -14.11
CA THR A 87 2.94 2.88 -12.99
C THR A 87 1.62 3.61 -12.80
N VAL A 88 1.00 4.11 -13.88
CA VAL A 88 -0.31 4.77 -13.82
C VAL A 88 -1.39 3.79 -13.32
N GLY A 89 -1.39 2.57 -13.85
CA GLY A 89 -2.30 1.51 -13.40
C GLY A 89 -2.11 1.18 -11.92
N THR A 90 -0.87 1.16 -11.44
CA THR A 90 -0.54 0.98 -10.02
C THR A 90 -1.18 2.08 -9.18
N PHE A 91 -0.96 3.35 -9.52
CA PHE A 91 -1.54 4.46 -8.76
C PHE A 91 -3.07 4.46 -8.77
N ILE A 92 -3.70 4.12 -9.90
CA ILE A 92 -5.16 4.01 -10.01
C ILE A 92 -5.68 2.87 -9.12
N ALA A 93 -5.06 1.69 -9.21
CA ALA A 93 -5.45 0.52 -8.43
C ALA A 93 -5.29 0.77 -6.93
N SER A 94 -4.15 1.32 -6.50
CA SER A 94 -3.88 1.67 -5.11
C SER A 94 -4.84 2.74 -4.59
N SER A 95 -5.18 3.74 -5.42
CA SER A 95 -6.15 4.78 -5.06
C SER A 95 -7.55 4.21 -4.85
N LEU A 96 -7.99 3.31 -5.75
CA LEU A 96 -9.28 2.65 -5.63
C LEU A 96 -9.35 1.73 -4.41
N HIS A 97 -8.33 0.92 -4.19
CA HIS A 97 -8.22 0.04 -3.03
C HIS A 97 -8.31 0.83 -1.71
N SER A 98 -7.54 1.91 -1.61
CA SER A 98 -7.51 2.77 -0.42
C SER A 98 -8.82 3.51 -0.22
N LEU A 99 -9.47 3.97 -1.29
CA LEU A 99 -10.77 4.65 -1.22
C LEU A 99 -11.87 3.70 -0.73
N ILE A 100 -11.86 2.43 -1.17
CA ILE A 100 -12.80 1.41 -0.70
C ILE A 100 -12.63 1.21 0.81
N HIS A 101 -11.39 1.03 1.29
CA HIS A 101 -11.15 0.81 2.72
C HIS A 101 -11.45 2.06 3.57
N ALA A 102 -11.07 3.26 3.10
CA ALA A 102 -11.41 4.50 3.78
C ALA A 102 -12.94 4.74 3.82
N GLY A 103 -13.63 4.43 2.73
CA GLY A 103 -15.10 4.52 2.65
C GLY A 103 -15.81 3.53 3.56
N LEU A 104 -15.27 2.31 3.70
CA LEU A 104 -15.76 1.33 4.68
C LEU A 104 -15.52 1.83 6.11
N LEU A 105 -14.38 2.48 6.37
CA LEU A 105 -14.08 3.06 7.69
C LEU A 105 -15.09 4.15 8.07
N LEU A 106 -15.51 4.98 7.11
CA LEU A 106 -16.54 6.00 7.31
C LEU A 106 -17.92 5.44 7.67
N ARG A 107 -18.21 4.16 7.38
CA ARG A 107 -19.47 3.53 7.79
C ARG A 107 -19.51 3.15 9.27
N LEU A 108 -18.35 3.02 9.93
CA LEU A 108 -18.30 2.65 11.33
C LEU A 108 -18.75 3.83 12.19
N THR A 109 -19.66 3.57 13.13
CA THR A 109 -20.01 4.53 14.17
C THR A 109 -19.17 4.28 15.42
N PHE A 110 -18.56 5.34 15.96
CA PHE A 110 -17.71 5.26 17.15
C PHE A 110 -18.51 5.62 18.41
N CYS A 111 -18.45 4.75 19.42
CA CYS A 111 -19.30 4.80 20.62
C CYS A 111 -18.87 5.81 21.68
N ARG A 112 -17.60 6.20 21.66
CA ARG A 112 -17.01 7.16 22.60
C ARG A 112 -16.63 8.42 21.83
N SER A 113 -16.43 9.53 22.56
CA SER A 113 -15.85 10.79 22.04
C SER A 113 -14.84 10.51 20.93
N ASN A 114 -14.90 11.24 19.80
CA ASN A 114 -14.08 11.09 18.57
C ASN A 114 -12.56 11.32 18.79
N LYS A 115 -12.05 10.87 19.93
CA LYS A 115 -10.72 10.98 20.49
C LYS A 115 -10.18 9.56 20.62
N ILE A 116 -9.25 9.20 19.74
CA ILE A 116 -8.61 7.88 19.74
C ILE A 116 -7.31 8.00 20.55
N ASP A 117 -7.20 7.27 21.66
CA ASP A 117 -6.02 7.24 22.55
C ASP A 117 -4.88 6.34 22.01
N HIS A 118 -4.64 6.36 20.70
CA HIS A 118 -3.56 5.61 20.06
C HIS A 118 -2.63 6.51 19.24
N PHE A 119 -1.36 6.15 19.30
CA PHE A 119 -0.24 6.87 18.70
C PHE A 119 -0.26 6.89 17.17
N PHE A 120 -0.92 5.91 16.57
CA PHE A 120 -1.05 5.70 15.13
C PHE A 120 -2.47 5.23 14.80
N CYS A 121 -2.99 5.62 13.63
CA CYS A 121 -4.29 5.19 13.14
C CYS A 121 -4.19 3.75 12.63
N ASP A 122 -4.28 2.78 13.53
CA ASP A 122 -4.26 1.36 13.19
C ASP A 122 -5.70 0.81 13.12
N ILE A 123 -6.02 0.04 12.09
CA ILE A 123 -7.38 -0.45 11.81
C ILE A 123 -7.89 -1.37 12.93
N LEU A 124 -7.01 -2.25 13.44
CA LEU A 124 -7.35 -3.25 14.43
C LEU A 124 -7.88 -2.64 15.75
N PRO A 125 -7.23 -1.62 16.34
CA PRO A 125 -7.79 -0.94 17.51
C PRO A 125 -9.03 -0.09 17.20
N LEU A 126 -9.17 0.45 15.98
CA LEU A 126 -10.38 1.15 15.53
C LEU A 126 -11.62 0.22 15.53
N TYR A 127 -11.47 -1.01 15.06
CA TYR A 127 -12.54 -2.02 15.06
C TYR A 127 -13.00 -2.44 16.46
N ARG A 128 -12.12 -2.37 17.47
CA ARG A 128 -12.50 -2.63 18.86
C ARG A 128 -13.25 -1.47 19.53
N LEU A 129 -13.16 -0.26 18.98
CA LEU A 129 -13.81 0.94 19.51
C LEU A 129 -15.17 1.26 18.84
N SER A 130 -15.49 0.62 17.72
CA SER A 130 -16.76 0.86 17.01
C SER A 130 -17.95 0.27 17.77
N CYS A 131 -19.08 1.00 17.77
CA CYS A 131 -20.37 0.48 18.24
C CYS A 131 -20.93 -0.60 17.32
N THR A 132 -20.62 -0.45 16.03
CA THR A 132 -21.07 -1.34 14.97
C THR A 132 -20.10 -2.49 14.84
N ASP A 133 -20.63 -3.69 14.62
CA ASP A 133 -19.83 -4.88 14.35
C ASP A 133 -18.89 -4.65 13.14
N PRO A 134 -17.56 -4.67 13.33
CA PRO A 134 -16.59 -4.43 12.28
C PRO A 134 -16.41 -5.61 11.32
N TYR A 135 -17.09 -6.74 11.55
CA TYR A 135 -16.92 -7.99 10.79
C TYR A 135 -16.91 -7.80 9.26
N ILE A 136 -17.82 -6.98 8.72
CA ILE A 136 -17.88 -6.71 7.28
C ILE A 136 -16.63 -5.97 6.78
N ASN A 137 -16.12 -5.00 7.54
CA ASN A 137 -14.93 -4.27 7.15
C ASN A 137 -13.67 -5.15 7.22
N GLU A 138 -13.57 -5.99 8.26
CA GLU A 138 -12.48 -6.97 8.40
C GLU A 138 -12.50 -7.99 7.25
N LEU A 139 -13.68 -8.55 6.94
CA LEU A 139 -13.84 -9.48 5.83
C LEU A 139 -13.45 -8.84 4.49
N MET A 140 -13.84 -7.59 4.26
CA MET A 140 -13.50 -6.86 3.04
C MET A 140 -11.99 -6.61 2.91
N ILE A 141 -11.27 -6.34 4.01
CA ILE A 141 -9.79 -6.27 3.99
C ILE A 141 -9.21 -7.59 3.50
N TYR A 142 -9.63 -8.73 4.06
CA TYR A 142 -9.11 -10.01 3.60
C TYR A 142 -9.45 -10.30 2.13
N ILE A 143 -10.67 -10.01 1.70
CA ILE A 143 -11.12 -10.26 0.32
C ILE A 143 -10.33 -9.44 -0.70
N PHE A 144 -10.01 -8.17 -0.39
CA PHE A 144 -9.32 -7.29 -1.34
C PHE A 144 -7.79 -7.38 -1.22
N SER A 145 -7.25 -7.40 -0.01
CA SER A 145 -5.80 -7.33 0.21
C SER A 145 -5.09 -8.68 -0.01
N MET A 146 -5.70 -9.81 0.37
CA MET A 146 -5.04 -11.13 0.20
C MET A 146 -4.75 -11.48 -1.27
N PRO A 147 -5.70 -11.30 -2.22
CA PRO A 147 -5.41 -11.58 -3.63
C PRO A 147 -4.31 -10.69 -4.20
N ILE A 148 -4.28 -9.40 -3.83
CA ILE A 148 -3.23 -8.46 -4.24
C ILE A 148 -1.88 -8.95 -3.71
N GLN A 149 -1.82 -9.35 -2.44
CA GLN A 149 -0.61 -9.83 -1.81
C GLN A 149 -0.10 -11.14 -2.44
N ILE A 150 -0.99 -12.10 -2.65
CA ILE A 150 -0.66 -13.39 -3.29
C ILE A 150 -0.14 -13.16 -4.71
N PHE A 151 -0.84 -12.34 -5.49
CA PHE A 151 -0.46 -12.05 -6.87
C PHE A 151 0.92 -11.40 -6.97
N THR A 152 1.18 -10.38 -6.14
CA THR A 152 2.46 -9.66 -6.15
C THR A 152 3.60 -10.53 -5.66
N ILE A 153 3.44 -11.27 -4.55
CA ILE A 153 4.44 -12.20 -4.05
C ILE A 153 4.74 -13.30 -5.08
N ALA A 154 3.70 -13.91 -5.66
CA ALA A 154 3.89 -14.95 -6.67
C ALA A 154 4.67 -14.41 -7.88
N THR A 155 4.34 -13.21 -8.35
CA THR A 155 5.05 -12.57 -9.48
C THR A 155 6.52 -12.35 -9.15
N VAL A 156 6.83 -11.85 -7.96
CA VAL A 156 8.22 -11.67 -7.49
C VAL A 156 8.94 -13.01 -7.42
N LEU A 157 8.38 -13.99 -6.72
CA LEU A 157 9.01 -15.30 -6.55
C LEU A 157 9.28 -16.00 -7.89
N ILE A 158 8.28 -16.05 -8.77
CA ILE A 158 8.42 -16.68 -10.09
C ILE A 158 9.51 -15.97 -10.90
N SER A 159 9.49 -14.63 -10.92
CA SER A 159 10.50 -13.83 -11.65
C SER A 159 11.92 -14.15 -11.17
N TYR A 160 12.14 -14.14 -9.85
CA TYR A 160 13.47 -14.41 -9.28
C TYR A 160 13.91 -15.86 -9.42
N ILE A 161 12.99 -16.83 -9.33
CA ILE A 161 13.29 -18.25 -9.58
C ILE A 161 13.77 -18.43 -11.03
N CYS A 162 13.07 -17.85 -12.02
CA CYS A 162 13.50 -17.92 -13.41
C CYS A 162 14.84 -17.23 -13.67
N ILE A 163 15.09 -16.08 -13.03
CA ILE A 163 16.39 -15.40 -13.08
C ILE A 163 17.50 -16.33 -12.56
N LEU A 164 17.30 -16.98 -11.41
CA LEU A 164 18.28 -17.90 -10.83
C LEU A 164 18.59 -19.06 -11.78
N PHE A 165 17.57 -19.67 -12.40
CA PHE A 165 17.77 -20.73 -13.40
C PHE A 165 18.46 -20.28 -14.69
N THR A 166 18.45 -18.98 -14.98
CA THR A 166 19.15 -18.45 -16.17
C THR A 166 20.62 -18.15 -15.87
N VAL A 167 20.91 -17.77 -14.62
CA VAL A 167 22.25 -17.35 -14.19
C VAL A 167 23.11 -18.54 -13.71
N PHE A 168 22.50 -19.57 -13.11
CA PHE A 168 23.15 -20.79 -12.64
C PHE A 168 22.83 -21.97 -13.54
#